data_AF-A0A542S9Y1-F1
#
_entry.id   AF-A0A542S9Y1-F1
#
_cell.length_a   1.000
_cell.length_b   1.000
_cell.length_c   1.000
_cell.angle_alpha   90.00
_cell.angle_beta   90.00
_cell.angle_gamma   90.00
#
_symmetry.space_group_name_H-M   'P 1'
#
loop_
_entity.id
_entity.type
_entity.pdbx_description
1 polymer ?
#
loop_
_entity_poly.entity_id
_entity_poly.type
_entity_poly.pdbx_seq_one_letter_code
_entity_poly.pdbx_strand_id
1 'polypeptide(L)' 'MGGTADDQHDQHDQHRDDERVSERAELLPEEQEAGSDDPVDQAAAILEESEERTDDPDGTRRNSSQTPGG' A
#
# COMPACT_ATOMS: atom_id res chain seq x y z
N MET A 1 24.56 -11.84 -24.83
CA MET A 1 23.34 -12.25 -24.12
C MET A 1 23.50 -11.75 -22.70
N GLY A 2 22.98 -10.57 -22.39
CA GLY A 2 23.09 -9.94 -21.08
C GLY A 2 21.82 -9.14 -20.86
N GLY A 3 20.92 -9.68 -20.06
CA GLY A 3 19.57 -9.14 -19.87
C GLY A 3 18.73 -10.18 -19.18
N THR A 4 18.97 -10.41 -17.89
CA THR A 4 18.12 -11.30 -17.07
C THR A 4 18.12 -10.94 -15.58
N ALA A 5 18.88 -9.95 -15.09
CA ALA A 5 18.91 -9.66 -13.64
C ALA A 5 17.85 -8.62 -13.22
N ASP A 6 17.74 -7.49 -13.94
CA ASP A 6 16.73 -6.45 -13.67
C ASP A 6 15.29 -6.93 -13.88
N ASP A 7 15.04 -7.71 -14.94
CA ASP A 7 13.69 -8.17 -15.33
C ASP A 7 13.08 -9.17 -14.33
N GLN A 8 13.91 -9.89 -13.57
CA GLN A 8 13.43 -10.84 -12.56
C GLN A 8 13.00 -10.14 -11.25
N HIS A 9 13.62 -9.02 -10.89
CA HIS A 9 13.23 -8.27 -9.69
C HIS A 9 11.83 -7.66 -9.85
N ASP A 10 11.55 -7.07 -11.01
CA ASP A 10 10.27 -6.44 -11.31
C ASP A 10 9.09 -7.43 -11.24
N GLN A 11 9.27 -8.66 -11.74
CA GLN A 11 8.26 -9.71 -11.64
C GLN A 11 8.04 -10.21 -10.20
N HIS A 12 9.08 -10.23 -9.39
CA HIS A 12 9.00 -10.66 -7.99
C HIS A 12 8.29 -9.64 -7.10
N ASP A 13 8.52 -8.35 -7.35
CA ASP A 13 7.83 -7.27 -6.64
C ASP A 13 6.35 -7.22 -7.04
N GLN A 14 6.03 -7.26 -8.34
CA GLN A 14 4.64 -7.33 -8.81
C GLN A 14 3.83 -8.47 -8.18
N HIS A 15 4.40 -9.68 -8.14
CA HIS A 15 3.71 -10.83 -7.54
C HIS A 15 3.52 -10.69 -6.02
N ARG A 16 4.42 -9.98 -5.36
CA ARG A 16 4.31 -9.70 -3.92
C ARG A 16 3.28 -8.60 -3.65
N ASP A 17 3.14 -7.64 -4.55
CA ASP A 17 2.14 -6.58 -4.46
C ASP A 17 0.73 -7.14 -4.69
N ASP A 18 0.57 -8.02 -5.68
CA ASP A 18 -0.69 -8.73 -5.94
C ASP A 18 -1.17 -9.53 -4.71
N GLU A 19 -0.25 -10.20 -4.01
CA GLU A 19 -0.56 -10.96 -2.78
C GLU A 19 -1.01 -10.03 -1.65
N ARG A 20 -0.34 -8.89 -1.46
CA ARG A 20 -0.71 -7.90 -0.44
C ARG A 20 -2.03 -7.21 -0.74
N VAL A 21 -2.30 -6.89 -2.01
CA VAL A 21 -3.58 -6.33 -2.46
C VAL A 21 -4.70 -7.32 -2.16
N SER A 22 -4.50 -8.61 -2.49
CA SER A 22 -5.50 -9.64 -2.20
C SER A 22 -5.77 -9.78 -0.70
N GLU A 23 -4.76 -9.72 0.15
CA GLU A 23 -4.91 -9.80 1.62
C GLU A 23 -5.66 -8.58 2.17
N ARG A 24 -5.33 -7.36 1.72
CA ARG A 24 -5.97 -6.14 2.20
C ARG A 24 -7.40 -5.93 1.66
N ALA A 25 -7.70 -6.45 0.47
CA ALA A 25 -9.02 -6.36 -0.15
C ALA A 25 -10.10 -7.14 0.64
N GLU A 26 -9.72 -7.95 1.63
CA GLU A 26 -10.67 -8.48 2.60
C GLU A 26 -11.33 -7.34 3.39
N LEU A 27 -12.60 -7.08 3.10
CA LEU A 27 -13.36 -6.01 3.73
C LEU A 27 -13.62 -6.30 5.21
N LEU A 28 -13.31 -5.33 6.08
CA LEU A 28 -13.75 -5.35 7.46
C LEU A 28 -15.30 -5.24 7.53
N PRO A 29 -15.94 -5.72 8.61
CA PRO A 29 -17.39 -5.61 8.76
C PRO A 29 -17.91 -4.19 8.56
N GLU A 30 -17.18 -3.18 9.06
CA GLU A 30 -17.52 -1.78 8.91
C GLU A 30 -17.43 -1.30 7.44
N GLU A 31 -16.47 -1.81 6.68
CA GLU A 31 -16.30 -1.48 5.24
C GLU A 31 -17.37 -2.17 4.37
N GLN A 32 -17.82 -3.36 4.78
CA GLN A 32 -18.96 -4.05 4.15
C GLN A 32 -20.26 -3.28 4.38
N GLU A 33 -20.49 -2.78 5.60
CA GLU A 33 -21.65 -1.95 5.91
C GLU A 33 -21.64 -0.61 5.19
N ALA A 34 -20.45 -0.01 5.00
CA ALA A 34 -20.27 1.21 4.21
C ALA A 34 -20.49 0.98 2.70
N GLY A 35 -20.32 -0.25 2.23
CA GLY A 35 -20.52 -0.63 0.83
C GLY A 35 -19.35 -0.23 -0.06
N SER A 36 -18.14 -0.73 0.22
CA SER A 36 -17.00 -0.52 -0.69
C SER A 36 -17.28 -1.11 -2.08
N ASP A 37 -17.27 -0.23 -3.10
CA ASP A 37 -17.61 -0.58 -4.49
C ASP A 37 -16.51 -1.42 -5.17
N ASP A 38 -15.24 -1.19 -4.82
CA ASP A 38 -14.09 -1.95 -5.32
C ASP A 38 -13.03 -2.10 -4.22
N PRO A 39 -13.06 -3.20 -3.46
CA PRO A 39 -12.09 -3.46 -2.40
C PRO A 39 -10.66 -3.63 -2.91
N VAL A 40 -10.47 -4.07 -4.16
CA VAL A 40 -9.15 -4.31 -4.75
C VAL A 40 -8.50 -2.98 -5.10
N ASP A 41 -9.22 -2.09 -5.79
CA ASP A 41 -8.74 -0.74 -6.09
C ASP A 41 -8.49 0.06 -4.80
N GLN A 42 -9.38 -0.08 -3.80
CA GLN A 42 -9.17 0.54 -2.49
C GLN A 42 -7.90 0.02 -1.81
N ALA A 43 -7.66 -1.29 -1.83
CA ALA A 43 -6.47 -1.90 -1.24
C ALA A 43 -5.18 -1.43 -1.93
N ALA A 44 -5.16 -1.40 -3.27
CA ALA A 44 -4.03 -0.93 -4.04
C ALA A 44 -3.66 0.54 -3.71
N ALA A 45 -4.64 1.43 -3.68
CA ALA A 45 -4.42 2.84 -3.35
C ALA A 45 -3.86 3.05 -1.93
N ILE A 46 -4.34 2.28 -0.94
CA ILE A 46 -3.86 2.35 0.45
C ILE A 46 -2.41 1.86 0.55
N LEU A 47 -2.06 0.80 -0.18
CA LEU A 47 -0.70 0.24 -0.17
C LEU A 47 0.29 1.22 -0.82
N GLU A 48 -0.05 1.79 -1.98
CA GLU A 48 0.77 2.82 -2.64
C GLU A 48 1.01 4.03 -1.72
N GLU A 49 -0.04 4.56 -1.07
CA GLU A 49 0.10 5.65 -0.09
C GLU A 49 0.99 5.26 1.10
N SER A 50 0.90 4.01 1.54
CA SER A 50 1.69 3.52 2.68
C SER A 50 3.15 3.35 2.32
N GLU A 51 3.46 2.95 1.09
CA GLU A 51 4.83 2.89 0.56
C GLU A 51 5.44 4.28 0.44
N GLU A 52 4.70 5.26 -0.12
CA GLU A 52 5.15 6.66 -0.19
C GLU A 52 5.52 7.20 1.21
N ARG A 53 4.69 6.94 2.23
CA ARG A 53 4.99 7.36 3.61
C ARG A 53 6.15 6.60 4.24
N THR A 54 6.36 5.35 3.83
CA THR A 54 7.48 4.52 4.32
C THR A 54 8.80 5.02 3.74
N ASP A 55 8.80 5.43 2.48
CA ASP A 55 9.96 5.98 1.77
C ASP A 55 10.26 7.44 2.18
N ASP A 56 9.25 8.25 2.52
CA ASP A 56 9.41 9.59 3.10
C ASP A 56 8.84 9.72 4.53
N PRO A 57 9.53 9.15 5.54
CA PRO A 57 9.09 9.25 6.92
C PRO A 57 9.22 10.68 7.48
N ASP A 58 10.13 11.50 6.95
CA ASP A 58 10.35 12.88 7.40
C ASP A 58 9.26 13.83 6.88
N GLY A 59 8.78 13.66 5.64
CA GLY A 59 7.60 14.34 5.12
C GLY A 59 6.34 14.00 5.91
N THR A 60 6.17 12.72 6.28
CA THR A 60 5.07 12.26 7.13
C THR A 60 5.11 12.92 8.52
N ARG A 61 6.28 12.98 9.17
CA ARG A 61 6.45 13.67 10.46
C ARG A 61 6.14 15.16 10.39
N ARG A 62 6.54 15.85 9.32
CA ARG A 62 6.31 17.29 9.17
C ARG A 62 4.85 17.66 8.94
N ASN A 63 4.09 16.80 8.25
CA ASN A 63 2.66 16.98 8.02
C ASN A 63 1.80 16.56 9.22
N SER A 64 2.35 15.78 10.15
CA SER A 64 1.66 15.37 11.36
C SER A 64 1.53 16.56 12.32
N SER A 65 0.33 17.14 12.45
CA SER A 65 0.01 18.16 13.47
C SER A 65 -0.15 17.55 14.86
N GLN A 66 0.58 16.46 15.16
CA GLN A 66 0.43 15.74 16.41
C GLN A 66 0.71 16.72 17.55
N THR A 67 -0.34 17.11 18.26
CA THR A 67 -0.24 17.95 19.44
C THR A 67 0.72 17.26 20.39
N PRO A 68 1.85 17.88 20.77
CA PRO A 68 2.72 17.31 21.80
C PRO A 68 1.85 17.07 23.03
N GLY A 69 1.67 15.81 23.41
CA GLY A 69 0.84 15.46 24.54
C GLY A 69 1.49 15.94 25.82
N GLY A 70 0.86 16.92 26.49
CA GLY A 70 1.07 17.26 27.90
C GLY A 70 2.22 18.20 28.21
#